data_AF-A0A5D4XPV4-F1
#
_entry.id   AF-A0A5D4XPV4-F1
#
_cell.length_a   1.000
_cell.length_b   1.000
_cell.length_c   1.000
_cell.angle_alpha   90.00
_cell.angle_beta   90.00
_cell.angle_gamma   90.00
#
_symmetry.space_group_name_H-M   'P 1'
#
loop_
_entity.id
_entity.type
_entity.pdbx_description
1 polymer ?
#
loop_
_entity_poly.entity_id
_entity_poly.type
_entity_poly.pdbx_seq_one_letter_code
_entity_poly.pdbx_strand_id
1 'polypeptide(L)'
;MLPRPRLPVVGRLPVGARTHNKRGRPRGGQLSFAPYTSEQDKLDRSLNSFATQSFRDQADRDYIAARLACRYELFPQFLWAAHQAIEKYLKAILLYNRIKATDVRHDLGKAMSLVGGLSFVINLSSRSREFLDHLKHYGEYRYIDIPFHVRGHVLVDLDLTVWEIRRYCQVLDVFGKELPLGERKLLEEAWSNLARSDKVPRYKFRLHGGLLERILADRSHCSRPALLWQNACFGSRMRRTIMAKEHFNAQNPHLYLYPEMLDELLKFVFIPPKLASAYRGHLAEIQAGKKSRP
;
A
#
# COMPACT_ATOMS: atom_id res chain seq x y z
N MET A 1 -10.71 -62.86 -35.11
CA MET A 1 -10.71 -61.72 -36.06
C MET A 1 -11.20 -60.47 -35.32
N LEU A 2 -10.50 -59.35 -35.55
CA LEU A 2 -10.68 -57.97 -35.06
C LEU A 2 -12.14 -57.42 -35.14
N PRO A 3 -12.51 -56.23 -34.58
CA PRO A 3 -11.65 -55.06 -34.30
C PRO A 3 -11.94 -54.20 -33.04
N ARG A 4 -10.95 -53.35 -32.73
CA ARG A 4 -11.03 -52.20 -31.80
C ARG A 4 -11.84 -51.04 -32.40
N PRO A 5 -12.59 -50.24 -31.61
CA PRO A 5 -13.16 -48.97 -32.07
C PRO A 5 -12.17 -47.81 -31.98
N ARG A 6 -12.28 -46.92 -32.96
CA ARG A 6 -11.41 -45.77 -33.28
C ARG A 6 -11.72 -44.55 -32.40
N LEU A 7 -10.69 -43.80 -32.05
CA LEU A 7 -10.80 -42.42 -31.55
C LEU A 7 -11.31 -41.48 -32.65
N PRO A 8 -12.20 -40.51 -32.36
CA PRO A 8 -12.57 -39.50 -33.33
C PRO A 8 -11.55 -38.36 -33.41
N VAL A 9 -11.39 -37.95 -34.66
CA VAL A 9 -10.49 -36.95 -35.25
C VAL A 9 -10.80 -35.53 -34.77
N VAL A 10 -9.74 -34.76 -34.52
CA VAL A 10 -9.77 -33.31 -34.26
C VAL A 10 -10.23 -32.59 -35.53
N GLY A 11 -11.47 -32.10 -35.52
CA GLY A 11 -12.02 -31.25 -36.57
C GLY A 11 -11.56 -29.80 -36.38
N ARG A 12 -10.76 -29.30 -37.33
CA ARG A 12 -10.54 -27.87 -37.56
C ARG A 12 -11.85 -27.23 -38.04
N LEU A 13 -12.21 -26.09 -37.46
CA LEU A 13 -13.23 -25.18 -37.99
C LEU A 13 -12.64 -23.77 -38.18
N PRO A 14 -13.19 -22.96 -39.10
CA PRO A 14 -12.41 -22.13 -40.00
C PRO A 14 -12.18 -20.69 -39.52
N VAL A 15 -11.12 -20.13 -40.09
CA VAL A 15 -10.75 -18.71 -40.12
C VAL A 15 -11.90 -17.90 -40.75
N GLY A 16 -12.48 -17.00 -39.97
CA GLY A 16 -13.45 -16.01 -40.42
C GLY A 16 -12.99 -14.61 -40.05
N ALA A 17 -12.44 -13.89 -41.02
CA ALA A 17 -11.98 -12.51 -40.89
C ALA A 17 -13.14 -11.57 -40.50
N ARG A 18 -12.94 -10.76 -39.45
CA ARG A 18 -13.73 -9.55 -39.19
C ARG A 18 -12.80 -8.36 -39.01
N THR A 19 -12.64 -7.67 -40.14
CA THR A 19 -12.45 -6.23 -40.33
C THR A 19 -12.07 -5.39 -39.09
N HIS A 20 -10.85 -4.86 -39.15
CA HIS A 20 -10.32 -3.81 -38.30
C HIS A 20 -11.20 -2.56 -38.34
N ASN A 21 -11.89 -2.26 -37.23
CA ASN A 21 -12.42 -0.93 -36.98
C ASN A 21 -11.43 -0.16 -36.10
N LYS A 22 -10.53 0.60 -36.76
CA LYS A 22 -9.66 1.60 -36.12
C LYS A 22 -10.55 2.74 -35.58
N ARG A 23 -10.95 2.65 -34.32
CA ARG A 23 -11.45 3.82 -33.56
C ARG A 23 -10.38 4.24 -32.56
N GLY A 24 -9.97 5.50 -32.71
CA GLY A 24 -8.76 6.08 -32.15
C GLY A 24 -8.58 5.85 -30.66
N ARG A 25 -7.43 5.29 -30.30
CA ARG A 25 -6.85 5.52 -28.96
C ARG A 25 -6.62 7.02 -28.84
N PRO A 26 -7.05 7.68 -27.74
CA PRO A 26 -6.57 9.03 -27.47
C PRO A 26 -5.05 8.93 -27.34
N ARG A 27 -4.32 9.66 -28.19
CA ARG A 27 -2.89 9.87 -28.01
C ARG A 27 -2.75 10.50 -26.63
N GLY A 28 -2.23 9.73 -25.68
CA GLY A 28 -1.75 10.30 -24.43
C GLY A 28 -0.74 11.35 -24.82
N GLY A 29 -1.08 12.63 -24.63
CA GLY A 29 -0.12 13.70 -24.77
C GLY A 29 1.01 13.39 -23.81
N GLN A 30 2.16 12.99 -24.34
CA GLN A 30 3.40 13.10 -23.60
C GLN A 30 3.53 14.59 -23.30
N LEU A 31 3.29 14.96 -22.05
CA LEU A 31 3.75 16.25 -21.53
C LEU A 31 5.24 16.29 -21.86
N SER A 32 5.64 17.11 -22.83
CA SER A 32 7.06 17.33 -23.08
C SER A 32 7.58 18.06 -21.85
N PHE A 33 8.31 17.37 -21.00
CA PHE A 33 9.01 18.03 -19.92
C PHE A 33 9.95 19.06 -20.53
N ALA A 34 10.05 20.21 -19.87
CA ALA A 34 11.04 21.20 -20.24
C ALA A 34 12.44 20.53 -20.25
N PRO A 35 13.34 20.95 -21.15
CA PRO A 35 14.71 20.46 -21.12
C PRO A 35 15.32 20.70 -19.74
N TYR A 36 16.22 19.81 -19.33
CA TYR A 36 16.93 19.97 -18.07
C TYR A 36 17.77 21.25 -18.10
N THR A 37 17.72 22.00 -17.01
CA THR A 37 18.45 23.28 -16.85
C THR A 37 19.85 23.10 -16.29
N SER A 38 20.13 21.95 -15.66
CA SER A 38 21.44 21.54 -15.13
C SER A 38 21.45 20.03 -14.85
N GLU A 39 22.63 19.46 -14.57
CA GLU A 39 22.73 18.07 -14.10
C GLU A 39 22.06 17.87 -12.73
N GLN A 40 22.09 18.88 -11.85
CA GLN A 40 21.40 18.83 -10.57
C GLN A 40 19.87 18.78 -10.78
N ASP A 41 19.32 19.59 -11.69
CA ASP A 41 17.90 19.55 -12.06
C ASP A 41 17.48 18.17 -12.58
N LYS A 42 18.29 17.59 -13.46
CA LYS A 42 18.09 16.24 -13.99
C LYS A 42 18.11 15.19 -12.88
N LEU A 43 19.04 15.29 -11.94
CA LEU A 43 19.11 14.40 -10.78
C LEU A 43 17.86 14.54 -9.89
N ASP A 44 17.43 15.76 -9.60
CA ASP A 44 16.25 16.01 -8.77
C ASP A 44 14.96 15.48 -9.38
N ARG A 45 14.78 15.66 -10.68
CA ARG A 45 13.66 15.06 -11.42
C ARG A 45 13.73 13.54 -11.37
N SER A 46 14.93 12.96 -11.53
CA SER A 46 15.14 11.52 -11.48
C SER A 46 14.83 10.94 -10.09
N LEU A 47 15.20 11.64 -9.02
CA LEU A 47 14.83 11.28 -7.65
C LEU A 47 13.32 11.34 -7.43
N ASN A 48 12.63 12.35 -7.97
CA ASN A 48 11.17 12.43 -7.93
C ASN A 48 10.50 11.31 -8.74
N SER A 49 11.07 10.94 -9.89
CA SER A 49 10.63 9.78 -10.67
C SER A 49 10.83 8.48 -9.89
N PHE A 50 11.95 8.32 -9.18
CA PHE A 50 12.17 7.17 -8.31
C PHE A 50 11.16 7.11 -7.16
N ALA A 51 10.93 8.23 -6.45
CA ALA A 51 9.91 8.32 -5.40
C ALA A 51 8.52 7.91 -5.92
N THR A 52 8.21 8.33 -7.15
CA THR A 52 6.96 7.99 -7.82
C THR A 52 6.88 6.49 -8.15
N GLN A 53 7.85 5.96 -8.88
CA GLN A 53 7.80 4.62 -9.44
C GLN A 53 8.06 3.53 -8.39
N SER A 54 9.10 3.73 -7.57
CA SER A 54 9.61 2.73 -6.63
C SER A 54 8.86 2.73 -5.31
N PHE A 55 8.31 3.88 -4.90
CA PHE A 55 7.58 4.00 -3.64
C PHE A 55 6.08 4.19 -3.86
N ARG A 56 5.63 5.33 -4.40
CA ARG A 56 4.20 5.61 -4.51
C ARG A 56 3.43 4.57 -5.34
N ASP A 57 3.91 4.27 -6.54
CA ASP A 57 3.24 3.31 -7.42
C ASP A 57 3.32 1.86 -6.87
N GLN A 58 4.36 1.51 -6.10
CA GLN A 58 4.41 0.21 -5.43
C GLN A 58 3.47 0.17 -4.21
N ALA A 59 3.39 1.27 -3.45
CA ALA A 59 2.43 1.43 -2.36
C ALA A 59 0.98 1.31 -2.85
N ASP A 60 0.67 1.89 -4.03
CA ASP A 60 -0.62 1.74 -4.70
C ASP A 60 -0.95 0.26 -4.97
N ARG A 61 0.04 -0.55 -5.32
CA ARG A 61 -0.13 -2.00 -5.57
C ARG A 61 -0.29 -2.78 -4.26
N ASP A 62 0.53 -2.48 -3.25
CA ASP A 62 0.42 -3.09 -1.93
C ASP A 62 -0.93 -2.77 -1.28
N TYR A 63 -1.43 -1.55 -1.47
CA TYR A 63 -2.78 -1.17 -1.03
C TYR A 63 -3.85 -2.04 -1.70
N ILE A 64 -3.81 -2.21 -3.02
CA ILE A 64 -4.76 -3.08 -3.73
C ILE A 64 -4.63 -4.53 -3.26
N ALA A 65 -3.40 -5.02 -3.03
CA ALA A 65 -3.14 -6.36 -2.51
C ALA A 65 -3.71 -6.54 -1.09
N ALA A 66 -3.55 -5.55 -0.21
CA ALA A 66 -4.14 -5.55 1.12
C ALA A 66 -5.67 -5.63 1.05
N ARG A 67 -6.30 -4.86 0.16
CA ARG A 67 -7.76 -4.95 -0.04
C ARG A 67 -8.21 -6.34 -0.48
N LEU A 68 -7.47 -6.98 -1.38
CA LEU A 68 -7.74 -8.36 -1.80
C LEU A 68 -7.58 -9.33 -0.63
N ALA A 69 -6.47 -9.26 0.09
CA ALA A 69 -6.21 -10.11 1.25
C ALA A 69 -7.31 -9.97 2.32
N CYS A 70 -7.74 -8.74 2.63
CA CYS A 70 -8.84 -8.48 3.56
C CYS A 70 -10.16 -9.08 3.08
N ARG A 71 -10.47 -8.95 1.78
CA ARG A 71 -11.69 -9.50 1.18
C ARG A 71 -11.80 -11.02 1.35
N TYR A 72 -10.66 -11.70 1.28
CA TYR A 72 -10.55 -13.15 1.43
C TYR A 72 -10.11 -13.58 2.84
N GLU A 73 -10.13 -12.65 3.80
CA GLU A 73 -9.80 -12.91 5.21
C GLU A 73 -8.41 -13.52 5.44
N LEU A 74 -7.48 -13.23 4.54
CA LEU A 74 -6.06 -13.56 4.65
C LEU A 74 -5.38 -12.52 5.55
N PHE A 75 -5.75 -12.49 6.83
CA PHE A 75 -5.43 -11.37 7.73
C PHE A 75 -3.94 -11.09 7.95
N PRO A 76 -3.06 -12.09 8.13
CA PRO A 76 -1.62 -11.83 8.18
C PRO A 76 -1.11 -11.16 6.89
N GLN A 77 -1.59 -11.60 5.73
CA GLN A 77 -1.24 -11.02 4.43
C GLN A 77 -1.82 -9.61 4.26
N PHE A 78 -3.02 -9.36 4.79
CA PHE A 78 -3.62 -8.02 4.86
C PHE A 78 -2.78 -7.07 5.69
N LEU A 79 -2.41 -7.46 6.91
CA LEU A 79 -1.62 -6.63 7.83
C LEU A 79 -0.25 -6.30 7.21
N TRP A 80 0.42 -7.31 6.65
CA TRP A 80 1.70 -7.11 5.95
C TRP A 80 1.57 -6.17 4.75
N ALA A 81 0.62 -6.42 3.84
CA ALA A 81 0.45 -5.59 2.64
C ALA A 81 0.01 -4.15 3.00
N ALA A 82 -0.84 -3.98 4.02
CA ALA A 82 -1.24 -2.68 4.53
C ALA A 82 -0.04 -1.92 5.11
N HIS A 83 0.76 -2.57 5.96
CA HIS A 83 1.98 -2.01 6.52
C HIS A 83 2.95 -1.58 5.42
N GLN A 84 3.18 -2.44 4.42
CA GLN A 84 4.03 -2.16 3.27
C GLN A 84 3.54 -0.98 2.43
N ALA A 85 2.23 -0.85 2.21
CA ALA A 85 1.66 0.28 1.50
C ALA A 85 1.94 1.60 2.23
N ILE A 86 1.61 1.67 3.53
CA ILE A 86 1.85 2.87 4.34
C ILE A 86 3.33 3.23 4.39
N GLU A 87 4.21 2.24 4.65
CA GLU A 87 5.66 2.44 4.71
C GLU A 87 6.18 3.09 3.42
N LYS A 88 5.77 2.56 2.27
CA LYS A 88 6.19 3.09 0.97
C LYS A 88 5.61 4.46 0.68
N TYR A 89 4.36 4.76 1.05
CA TYR A 89 3.84 6.13 0.94
C TYR A 89 4.65 7.12 1.77
N LEU A 90 4.97 6.79 3.02
CA LEU A 90 5.80 7.65 3.88
C LEU A 90 7.21 7.84 3.30
N LYS A 91 7.84 6.78 2.78
CA LYS A 91 9.13 6.89 2.07
C LYS A 91 9.05 7.76 0.82
N ALA A 92 7.96 7.68 0.06
CA ALA A 92 7.73 8.56 -1.08
C ALA A 92 7.68 10.03 -0.64
N ILE A 93 6.89 10.34 0.40
CA ILE A 93 6.79 11.69 0.97
C ILE A 93 8.16 12.20 1.41
N LEU A 94 8.90 11.41 2.20
CA LEU A 94 10.24 11.79 2.67
C LEU A 94 11.20 12.06 1.51
N LEU A 95 11.20 11.22 0.48
CA LEU A 95 12.09 11.39 -0.68
C LEU A 95 11.71 12.61 -1.55
N TYR A 96 10.41 12.86 -1.77
CA TYR A 96 9.95 14.08 -2.46
C TYR A 96 10.47 15.35 -1.76
N ASN A 97 10.58 15.30 -0.43
CA ASN A 97 11.04 16.41 0.41
C ASN A 97 12.54 16.34 0.78
N ARG A 98 13.31 15.44 0.14
CA ARG A 98 14.75 15.25 0.36
C ARG A 98 15.15 14.99 1.82
N ILE A 99 14.23 14.42 2.61
CA ILE A 99 14.51 14.03 3.99
C ILE A 99 15.26 12.70 4.01
N LYS A 100 16.44 12.69 4.64
CA LYS A 100 17.26 11.49 4.77
C LYS A 100 16.54 10.47 5.67
N ALA A 101 16.23 9.30 5.10
CA ALA A 101 15.44 8.25 5.75
C ALA A 101 16.13 6.86 5.70
N THR A 102 17.46 6.83 5.65
CA THR A 102 18.26 5.62 5.47
C THR A 102 18.05 4.57 6.57
N ASP A 103 17.72 5.02 7.79
CA ASP A 103 17.59 4.15 8.98
C ASP A 103 16.14 3.83 9.36
N VAL A 104 15.18 4.25 8.53
CA VAL A 104 13.74 3.94 8.73
C VAL A 104 13.50 2.43 8.57
N ARG A 105 14.15 1.78 7.60
CA ARG A 105 13.90 0.36 7.27
C ARG A 105 12.39 0.07 7.15
N HIS A 106 11.82 -0.72 8.06
CA HIS A 106 10.38 -1.05 8.13
C HIS A 106 9.67 -0.41 9.35
N ASP A 107 10.30 0.55 10.01
CA ASP A 107 9.77 1.16 11.23
C ASP A 107 8.84 2.33 10.88
N LEU A 108 7.53 2.08 10.91
CA LEU A 108 6.51 3.13 10.70
C LEU A 108 6.60 4.25 11.74
N GLY A 109 7.01 3.96 12.97
CA GLY A 109 7.17 4.97 14.01
C GLY A 109 8.26 5.98 13.67
N LYS A 110 9.42 5.49 13.20
CA LYS A 110 10.51 6.36 12.72
C LYS A 110 10.10 7.15 11.49
N ALA A 111 9.42 6.52 10.52
CA ALA A 111 8.91 7.21 9.34
C ALA A 111 7.95 8.35 9.72
N MET A 112 7.02 8.10 10.65
CA MET A 112 6.07 9.08 11.17
C MET A 112 6.76 10.22 11.93
N SER A 113 7.83 9.93 12.69
CA SER A 113 8.61 10.97 13.35
C SER A 113 9.31 11.90 12.36
N LEU A 114 9.84 11.36 11.26
CA LEU A 114 10.53 12.16 10.24
C LEU A 114 9.56 13.05 9.45
N VAL A 115 8.37 12.56 9.11
CA VAL A 115 7.35 13.39 8.43
C VAL A 115 6.83 14.52 9.32
N GLY A 116 7.00 14.43 10.65
CA GLY A 116 6.70 15.53 11.57
C GLY A 116 7.62 16.75 11.39
N GLY A 117 8.77 16.60 10.75
CA GLY A 117 9.71 17.68 10.44
C GLY A 117 9.52 18.34 9.07
N LEU A 118 8.45 18.00 8.35
CA LEU A 118 8.15 18.60 7.04
C LEU A 118 7.66 20.05 7.18
N SER A 119 7.74 20.81 6.09
CA SER A 119 7.19 22.17 5.99
C SER A 119 5.65 22.21 6.02
N PHE A 120 4.99 21.05 5.99
CA PHE A 120 3.55 20.90 6.08
C PHE A 120 3.16 19.76 7.02
N VAL A 121 1.95 19.85 7.57
CA VAL A 121 1.41 18.84 8.48
C VAL A 121 0.62 17.78 7.70
N ILE A 122 0.94 16.51 7.96
CA ILE A 122 0.12 15.39 7.52
C ILE A 122 -1.05 15.23 8.51
N ASN A 123 -2.25 15.56 8.04
CA ASN A 123 -3.45 15.49 8.86
C ASN A 123 -4.05 14.07 8.82
N LEU A 124 -4.02 13.41 9.98
CA LEU A 124 -4.63 12.09 10.18
C LEU A 124 -5.81 12.20 11.14
N SER A 125 -6.88 11.44 10.86
CA SER A 125 -7.98 11.26 11.80
C SER A 125 -7.55 10.39 13.00
N SER A 126 -8.29 10.43 14.12
CA SER A 126 -8.06 9.52 15.26
C SER A 126 -8.09 8.06 14.81
N ARG A 127 -9.09 7.72 14.01
CA ARG A 127 -9.28 6.40 13.40
C ARG A 127 -8.07 5.95 12.58
N SER A 128 -7.48 6.83 11.77
CA SER A 128 -6.27 6.50 11.01
C SER A 128 -5.02 6.39 11.87
N ARG A 129 -4.89 7.17 12.95
CA ARG A 129 -3.80 7.00 13.92
C ARG A 129 -3.90 5.65 14.64
N GLU A 130 -5.08 5.28 15.13
CA GLU A 130 -5.33 3.98 15.76
C GLU A 130 -4.98 2.81 14.82
N PHE A 131 -5.38 2.91 13.55
CA PHE A 131 -5.03 1.90 12.56
C PHE A 131 -3.52 1.84 12.27
N LEU A 132 -2.83 2.98 12.21
CA LEU A 132 -1.37 3.01 12.06
C LEU A 132 -0.66 2.38 13.26
N ASP A 133 -1.11 2.67 14.48
CA ASP A 133 -0.54 2.07 15.69
C ASP A 133 -0.76 0.55 15.71
N HIS A 134 -1.93 0.09 15.25
CA HIS A 134 -2.22 -1.31 15.07
C HIS A 134 -1.27 -1.97 14.03
N LEU A 135 -1.09 -1.34 12.87
CA LEU A 135 -0.15 -1.83 11.85
C LEU A 135 1.30 -1.83 12.36
N LYS A 136 1.74 -0.80 13.07
CA LYS A 136 3.08 -0.74 13.66
C LYS A 136 3.35 -1.92 14.59
N HIS A 137 2.33 -2.38 15.31
CA HIS A 137 2.46 -3.46 16.27
C HIS A 137 2.44 -4.86 15.61
N TYR A 138 1.56 -5.09 14.62
CA TYR A 138 1.38 -6.43 14.04
C TYR A 138 1.95 -6.60 12.62
N GLY A 139 2.03 -5.52 11.86
CA GLY A 139 2.22 -5.54 10.41
C GLY A 139 3.60 -6.02 9.94
N GLU A 140 4.64 -5.97 10.80
CA GLU A 140 5.98 -6.45 10.45
C GLU A 140 6.14 -7.98 10.58
N TYR A 141 5.28 -8.65 11.36
CA TYR A 141 5.42 -10.05 11.74
C TYR A 141 4.69 -10.98 10.77
N ARG A 142 5.42 -11.46 9.75
CA ARG A 142 4.86 -12.24 8.64
C ARG A 142 4.54 -13.69 8.97
N TYR A 143 5.21 -14.29 9.95
CA TYR A 143 5.12 -15.73 10.21
C TYR A 143 4.27 -16.06 11.43
N ILE A 144 3.43 -15.13 11.87
CA ILE A 144 2.68 -15.25 13.13
C ILE A 144 3.69 -15.46 14.26
N ASP A 145 4.70 -14.60 14.26
CA ASP A 145 5.82 -14.61 15.19
C ASP A 145 5.41 -14.10 16.58
N ILE A 146 4.29 -13.38 16.65
CA ILE A 146 3.66 -12.85 17.87
C ILE A 146 2.15 -13.10 17.80
N PRO A 147 1.44 -13.13 18.95
CA PRO A 147 -0.02 -13.06 18.95
C PRO A 147 -0.50 -11.87 18.14
N PHE A 148 -1.44 -12.08 17.23
CA PHE A 148 -2.06 -10.99 16.48
C PHE A 148 -3.57 -11.03 16.58
N HIS A 149 -4.18 -9.88 16.35
CA HIS A 149 -5.61 -9.79 16.14
C HIS A 149 -5.94 -8.77 15.07
N VAL A 150 -7.12 -8.91 14.47
CA VAL A 150 -7.77 -7.96 13.58
C VAL A 150 -9.18 -7.79 14.10
N ARG A 151 -9.60 -6.55 14.37
CA ARG A 151 -10.93 -6.25 14.88
C ARG A 151 -11.51 -5.00 14.22
N GLY A 152 -12.81 -5.00 13.97
CA GLY A 152 -13.54 -3.83 13.50
C GLY A 152 -13.62 -3.74 11.97
N HIS A 153 -13.80 -2.53 11.45
CA HIS A 153 -13.96 -2.26 10.02
C HIS A 153 -12.63 -1.98 9.33
N VAL A 154 -11.68 -2.90 9.46
CA VAL A 154 -10.27 -2.68 9.09
C VAL A 154 -10.04 -2.32 7.62
N LEU A 155 -10.95 -2.72 6.71
CA LEU A 155 -10.88 -2.30 5.31
C LEU A 155 -11.19 -0.81 5.12
N VAL A 156 -12.14 -0.27 5.90
CA VAL A 156 -12.47 1.16 5.92
C VAL A 156 -11.33 1.95 6.55
N ASP A 157 -10.73 1.40 7.61
CA ASP A 157 -9.59 2.01 8.30
C ASP A 157 -8.38 2.12 7.37
N LEU A 158 -8.10 1.06 6.60
CA LEU A 158 -7.10 1.08 5.54
C LEU A 158 -7.42 2.15 4.48
N ASP A 159 -8.65 2.20 3.97
CA ASP A 159 -9.04 3.17 2.93
C ASP A 159 -8.88 4.60 3.36
N LEU A 160 -9.28 4.91 4.59
CA LEU A 160 -9.17 6.24 5.15
C LEU A 160 -7.70 6.61 5.33
N THR A 161 -6.92 5.73 5.96
CA THR A 161 -5.49 5.97 6.25
C THR A 161 -4.68 6.14 4.97
N VAL A 162 -4.90 5.27 3.97
CA VAL A 162 -4.26 5.39 2.66
C VAL A 162 -4.67 6.69 1.98
N TRP A 163 -5.95 7.05 2.00
CA TRP A 163 -6.39 8.32 1.41
C TRP A 163 -5.73 9.52 2.10
N GLU A 164 -5.73 9.57 3.43
CA GLU A 164 -5.20 10.69 4.20
C GLU A 164 -3.70 10.90 3.93
N ILE A 165 -2.89 9.82 3.93
CA ILE A 165 -1.44 9.87 3.68
C ILE A 165 -1.13 10.10 2.20
N ARG A 166 -1.81 9.38 1.29
CA ARG A 166 -1.47 9.38 -0.15
C ARG A 166 -1.62 10.76 -0.79
N ARG A 167 -2.49 11.63 -0.27
CA ARG A 167 -2.62 13.02 -0.76
C ARG A 167 -1.29 13.79 -0.77
N TYR A 168 -0.35 13.42 0.09
CA TYR A 168 0.96 14.06 0.20
C TYR A 168 2.05 13.37 -0.66
N CYS A 169 1.73 12.28 -1.35
CA CYS A 169 2.66 11.54 -2.22
C CYS A 169 2.83 12.22 -3.60
N GLN A 170 3.26 13.47 -3.60
CA GLN A 170 3.52 14.29 -4.77
C GLN A 170 4.58 15.35 -4.45
N VAL A 171 5.14 15.98 -5.48
CA VAL A 171 6.06 17.10 -5.31
C VAL A 171 5.25 18.31 -4.82
N LEU A 172 5.59 18.78 -3.62
CA LEU A 172 5.00 19.97 -2.97
C LEU A 172 6.03 21.05 -2.70
N ASP A 173 7.31 20.72 -2.78
CA ASP A 173 8.42 21.66 -2.63
C ASP A 173 9.45 21.39 -3.75
N VAL A 174 10.07 22.47 -4.22
CA VAL A 174 11.14 22.46 -5.21
C VAL A 174 12.38 23.23 -4.72
N PHE A 175 12.45 23.53 -3.41
CA PHE A 175 13.63 24.03 -2.72
C PHE A 175 14.17 25.33 -3.33
N GLY A 176 13.26 26.27 -3.63
CA GLY A 176 13.59 27.58 -4.20
C GLY A 176 13.94 27.57 -5.69
N LYS A 177 13.83 26.42 -6.37
CA LYS A 177 14.13 26.31 -7.80
C LYS A 177 13.10 27.05 -8.66
N GLU A 178 13.60 27.80 -9.64
CA GLU A 178 12.76 28.40 -10.68
C GLU A 178 12.19 27.33 -11.61
N LEU A 179 10.87 27.26 -11.69
CA LEU A 179 10.16 26.32 -12.55
C LEU A 179 9.68 26.99 -13.85
N PRO A 180 9.75 26.27 -14.99
CA PRO A 180 9.01 26.64 -16.19
C PRO A 180 7.52 26.79 -15.90
N LEU A 181 6.83 27.63 -16.69
CA LEU A 181 5.42 27.97 -16.46
C LEU A 181 4.50 26.75 -16.27
N GLY A 182 4.69 25.70 -17.08
CA GLY A 182 3.88 24.48 -16.99
C GLY A 182 4.09 23.71 -15.68
N GLU A 183 5.34 23.60 -15.21
CA GLU A 183 5.67 22.92 -13.96
C GLU A 183 5.25 23.74 -12.73
N ARG A 184 5.36 25.06 -12.82
CA ARG A 184 4.86 25.98 -11.78
C ARG A 184 3.35 25.82 -11.59
N LYS A 185 2.57 25.78 -12.67
CA LYS A 185 1.12 25.53 -12.63
C LYS A 185 0.80 24.18 -11.97
N LEU A 186 1.54 23.12 -12.30
CA LEU A 186 1.34 21.81 -11.69
C LEU A 186 1.59 21.83 -10.17
N LEU A 187 2.63 22.55 -9.72
CA LEU A 187 2.92 22.73 -8.29
C LEU A 187 1.82 23.51 -7.57
N GLU A 188 1.36 24.62 -8.16
CA GLU A 188 0.25 25.43 -7.64
C GLU A 188 -1.06 24.63 -7.57
N GLU A 189 -1.36 23.84 -8.60
CA GLU A 189 -2.50 22.92 -8.63
C GLU A 189 -2.39 21.84 -7.55
N ALA A 190 -1.20 21.27 -7.33
CA ALA A 190 -0.98 20.28 -6.28
C ALA A 190 -1.31 20.84 -4.89
N TRP A 191 -0.80 22.04 -4.57
CA TRP A 191 -1.12 22.75 -3.33
C TRP A 191 -2.60 23.11 -3.23
N SER A 192 -3.18 23.66 -4.30
CA SER A 192 -4.60 24.05 -4.32
C SER A 192 -5.53 22.85 -4.15
N ASN A 193 -5.20 21.71 -4.76
CA ASN A 193 -5.93 20.46 -4.62
C ASN A 193 -5.78 19.85 -3.24
N LEU A 194 -4.59 19.91 -2.64
CA LEU A 194 -4.36 19.46 -1.28
C LEU A 194 -5.15 20.31 -0.27
N ALA A 195 -5.09 21.64 -0.37
CA ALA A 195 -5.78 22.54 0.55
C ALA A 195 -7.32 22.40 0.50
N ARG A 196 -7.89 22.13 -0.68
CA ARG A 196 -9.35 21.89 -0.82
C ARG A 196 -9.78 20.46 -0.47
N SER A 197 -8.84 19.53 -0.32
CA SER A 197 -9.14 18.10 -0.27
C SER A 197 -10.01 17.68 0.93
N ASP A 198 -9.93 18.41 2.05
CA ASP A 198 -10.79 18.18 3.22
C ASP A 198 -12.24 18.68 3.02
N LYS A 199 -12.44 19.63 2.10
CA LYS A 199 -13.74 20.26 1.83
C LYS A 199 -14.50 19.59 0.68
N VAL A 200 -13.82 18.73 -0.09
CA VAL A 200 -14.42 18.02 -1.21
C VAL A 200 -14.57 16.54 -0.89
N PRO A 201 -15.57 15.84 -1.47
CA PRO A 201 -15.68 14.40 -1.30
C PRO A 201 -14.38 13.67 -1.68
N ARG A 202 -13.93 12.77 -0.81
CA ARG A 202 -12.64 12.04 -0.94
C ARG A 202 -12.41 11.44 -2.33
N TYR A 203 -13.46 10.86 -2.91
CA TYR A 203 -13.41 10.21 -4.22
C TYR A 203 -13.10 11.18 -5.38
N LYS A 204 -13.15 12.50 -5.18
CA LYS A 204 -12.78 13.49 -6.19
C LYS A 204 -11.29 13.85 -6.19
N PHE A 205 -10.57 13.61 -5.10
CA PHE A 205 -9.14 13.92 -5.05
C PHE A 205 -8.35 13.00 -5.99
N ARG A 206 -7.41 13.57 -6.73
CA ARG A 206 -6.60 12.87 -7.75
C ARG A 206 -5.17 13.39 -7.70
N LEU A 207 -4.20 12.48 -7.70
CA LEU A 207 -2.81 12.81 -7.95
C LEU A 207 -2.52 12.86 -9.44
N HIS A 208 -1.72 13.84 -9.87
CA HIS A 208 -1.22 13.88 -11.24
C HIS A 208 -0.33 12.66 -11.53
N GLY A 209 -0.62 11.95 -12.61
CA GLY A 209 0.13 10.77 -13.05
C GLY A 209 0.10 9.57 -12.08
N GLY A 210 -0.83 9.54 -11.12
CA GLY A 210 -0.90 8.46 -10.13
C GLY A 210 -1.41 7.13 -10.69
N LEU A 211 -0.93 6.01 -10.13
CA LEU A 211 -1.33 4.67 -10.60
C LEU A 211 -2.80 4.38 -10.27
N LEU A 212 -3.29 4.68 -9.07
CA LEU A 212 -4.73 4.51 -8.76
C LEU A 212 -5.62 5.29 -9.73
N GLU A 213 -5.22 6.50 -10.13
CA GLU A 213 -5.96 7.33 -11.07
C GLU A 213 -6.03 6.69 -12.47
N ARG A 214 -4.91 6.13 -12.95
CA ARG A 214 -4.89 5.35 -14.20
C ARG A 214 -5.80 4.13 -14.13
N ILE A 215 -5.74 3.38 -13.02
CA ILE A 215 -6.60 2.20 -12.79
C ILE A 215 -8.08 2.60 -12.75
N LEU A 216 -8.43 3.73 -12.13
CA LEU A 216 -9.81 4.20 -12.05
C LEU A 216 -10.35 4.62 -13.43
N ALA A 217 -9.52 5.25 -14.26
CA ALA A 217 -9.87 5.73 -15.58
C ALA A 217 -10.08 4.59 -16.59
N ASP A 218 -9.25 3.54 -16.53
CA ASP A 218 -9.39 2.37 -17.40
C ASP A 218 -10.39 1.35 -16.83
N ARG A 219 -11.60 1.34 -17.39
CA ARG A 219 -12.68 0.42 -16.97
C ARG A 219 -12.32 -1.06 -17.13
N SER A 220 -11.38 -1.40 -18.00
CA SER A 220 -10.94 -2.76 -18.29
C SER A 220 -9.73 -3.21 -17.45
N HIS A 221 -9.14 -2.32 -16.66
CA HIS A 221 -7.95 -2.62 -15.88
C HIS A 221 -8.22 -3.73 -14.85
N CYS A 222 -7.39 -4.78 -14.84
CA CYS A 222 -7.58 -5.99 -14.02
C CYS A 222 -7.66 -5.70 -12.51
N SER A 223 -6.91 -4.74 -12.01
CA SER A 223 -6.92 -4.32 -10.60
C SER A 223 -8.10 -3.42 -10.21
N ARG A 224 -8.86 -2.88 -11.17
CA ARG A 224 -9.93 -1.91 -10.90
C ARG A 224 -11.07 -2.46 -10.04
N PRO A 225 -11.56 -3.71 -10.23
CA PRO A 225 -12.57 -4.29 -9.35
C PRO A 225 -12.11 -4.36 -7.88
N ALA A 226 -10.85 -4.73 -7.64
CA ALA A 226 -10.27 -4.80 -6.30
C ALA A 226 -10.17 -3.42 -5.63
N LEU A 227 -9.75 -2.41 -6.41
CA LEU A 227 -9.70 -1.02 -5.94
C LEU A 227 -11.09 -0.51 -5.56
N LEU A 228 -12.12 -0.83 -6.34
CA LEU A 228 -13.46 -0.25 -6.14
C LEU A 228 -14.39 -1.03 -5.21
N TRP A 229 -14.18 -2.33 -5.01
CA TRP A 229 -15.10 -3.16 -4.21
C TRP A 229 -15.19 -2.62 -2.78
N GLN A 230 -16.35 -2.11 -2.34
CA GLN A 230 -16.57 -1.50 -1.01
C GLN A 230 -15.57 -0.40 -0.59
N ASN A 231 -14.98 0.34 -1.53
CA ASN A 231 -14.04 1.40 -1.19
C ASN A 231 -14.74 2.67 -0.66
N ALA A 232 -14.29 3.14 0.50
CA ALA A 232 -14.84 4.34 1.16
C ALA A 232 -14.30 5.67 0.59
N CYS A 233 -13.10 5.64 -0.01
CA CYS A 233 -12.34 6.85 -0.33
C CYS A 233 -12.08 7.00 -1.84
N PHE A 234 -11.86 5.92 -2.56
CA PHE A 234 -11.51 5.91 -3.98
C PHE A 234 -12.67 5.40 -4.83
N GLY A 235 -13.00 6.17 -5.88
CA GLY A 235 -14.10 5.81 -6.76
C GLY A 235 -14.28 6.79 -7.91
N SER A 236 -15.01 6.36 -8.95
CA SER A 236 -15.38 7.23 -10.07
C SER A 236 -16.60 8.11 -9.79
N ARG A 237 -17.37 7.79 -8.75
CA ARG A 237 -18.58 8.51 -8.34
C ARG A 237 -18.76 8.43 -6.84
N MET A 238 -19.60 9.31 -6.30
CA MET A 238 -20.04 9.22 -4.92
C MET A 238 -20.75 7.89 -4.66
N ARG A 239 -20.40 7.22 -3.57
CA ARG A 239 -21.19 6.12 -3.02
C ARG A 239 -21.86 6.62 -1.76
N ARG A 240 -23.20 6.58 -1.75
CA ARG A 240 -23.99 6.97 -0.58
C ARG A 240 -23.81 5.98 0.57
N THR A 241 -23.65 4.71 0.23
CA THR A 241 -23.48 3.61 1.18
C THR A 241 -22.41 2.64 0.67
N ILE A 242 -21.70 2.02 1.62
CA ILE A 242 -20.82 0.87 1.41
C ILE A 242 -21.19 -0.18 2.46
N MET A 243 -20.96 -1.46 2.15
CA MET A 243 -21.05 -2.52 3.14
C MET A 243 -19.70 -2.64 3.84
N ALA A 244 -19.61 -2.12 5.06
CA ALA A 244 -18.45 -2.27 5.92
C ALA A 244 -18.60 -3.55 6.75
N LYS A 245 -17.92 -4.63 6.33
CA LYS A 245 -17.87 -5.87 7.14
C LYS A 245 -17.08 -5.58 8.41
N GLU A 246 -17.62 -5.96 9.56
CA GLU A 246 -16.87 -6.04 10.80
C GLU A 246 -16.12 -7.37 10.81
N HIS A 247 -14.83 -7.33 11.13
CA HIS A 247 -13.99 -8.50 11.26
C HIS A 247 -13.61 -8.71 12.72
N PHE A 248 -13.48 -9.97 13.12
CA PHE A 248 -12.78 -10.38 14.32
C PHE A 248 -11.99 -11.64 13.99
N ASN A 249 -10.67 -11.57 14.10
CA ASN A 249 -9.78 -12.70 13.95
C ASN A 249 -8.60 -12.52 14.90
N ALA A 250 -8.19 -13.59 15.56
CA ALA A 250 -7.03 -13.58 16.43
C ALA A 250 -6.35 -14.95 16.37
N GLN A 251 -5.04 -14.96 16.50
CA GLN A 251 -4.27 -16.18 16.49
C GLN A 251 -3.03 -16.05 17.37
N ASN A 252 -2.77 -17.10 18.14
CA ASN A 252 -1.56 -17.24 18.93
C ASN A 252 -0.51 -18.06 18.16
N PRO A 253 0.78 -17.66 18.18
CA PRO A 253 1.89 -18.47 17.70
C PRO A 253 2.01 -19.78 18.46
N HIS A 254 2.53 -20.82 17.81
CA HIS A 254 2.94 -22.04 18.51
C HIS A 254 4.00 -21.74 19.59
N LEU A 255 4.95 -20.83 19.32
CA LEU A 255 5.95 -20.40 20.29
C LEU A 255 5.38 -19.69 21.51
N TYR A 256 4.19 -19.09 21.39
CA TYR A 256 3.50 -18.48 22.52
C TYR A 256 2.83 -19.54 23.40
N LEU A 257 2.27 -20.60 22.78
CA LEU A 257 1.61 -21.69 23.51
C LEU A 257 2.61 -22.68 24.12
N TYR A 258 3.72 -22.92 23.42
CA TYR A 258 4.75 -23.92 23.74
C TYR A 258 6.16 -23.32 23.67
N PRO A 259 6.50 -22.31 24.51
CA PRO A 259 7.78 -21.64 24.43
C PRO A 259 8.99 -22.54 24.76
N GLU A 260 8.76 -23.72 25.35
CA GLU A 260 9.76 -24.76 25.62
C GLU A 260 10.43 -25.28 24.33
N MET A 261 9.72 -25.22 23.19
CA MET A 261 10.25 -25.70 21.92
C MET A 261 11.31 -24.77 21.31
N LEU A 262 11.49 -23.57 21.84
CA LEU A 262 12.27 -22.50 21.21
C LEU A 262 13.71 -22.92 20.87
N ASP A 263 14.45 -23.48 21.84
CA ASP A 263 15.86 -23.79 21.62
C ASP A 263 16.06 -24.96 20.64
N GLU A 264 15.09 -25.89 20.57
CA GLU A 264 15.07 -26.92 19.53
C GLU A 264 14.74 -26.30 18.16
N LEU A 265 13.74 -25.43 18.11
CA LEU A 265 13.29 -24.77 16.88
C LEU A 265 14.39 -23.89 16.25
N LEU A 266 15.19 -23.20 17.06
CA LEU A 266 16.31 -22.36 16.61
C LEU A 266 17.39 -23.14 15.84
N LYS A 267 17.43 -24.47 15.93
CA LYS A 267 18.31 -25.32 15.11
C LYS A 267 17.86 -25.40 13.65
N PHE A 268 16.57 -25.18 13.38
CA PHE A 268 15.94 -25.40 12.08
C PHE A 268 15.50 -24.13 11.38
N VAL A 269 15.16 -23.07 12.12
CA VAL A 269 14.63 -21.82 11.55
C VAL A 269 15.27 -20.58 12.19
N PHE A 270 15.36 -19.52 11.39
CA PHE A 270 15.81 -18.22 11.88
C PHE A 270 14.67 -17.48 12.59
N ILE A 271 14.90 -17.10 13.85
CA ILE A 271 14.03 -16.22 14.64
C ILE A 271 14.86 -15.01 15.07
N PRO A 272 14.36 -13.77 14.90
CA PRO A 272 15.09 -12.58 15.32
C PRO A 272 15.55 -12.67 16.80
N PRO A 273 16.80 -12.30 17.13
CA PRO A 273 17.34 -12.46 18.49
C PRO A 273 16.51 -11.80 19.57
N LYS A 274 15.92 -10.63 19.27
CA LYS A 274 15.02 -9.91 20.18
C LYS A 274 13.77 -10.74 20.51
N LEU A 275 13.20 -11.40 19.51
CA LEU A 275 12.01 -12.22 19.67
C LEU A 275 12.31 -13.54 20.40
N ALA A 276 13.42 -14.20 20.05
CA ALA A 276 13.89 -15.38 20.78
C ALA A 276 14.10 -15.07 22.28
N SER A 277 14.74 -13.93 22.58
CA SER A 277 14.94 -13.49 23.97
C SER A 277 13.61 -13.23 24.68
N ALA A 278 12.63 -12.64 24.00
CA ALA A 278 11.29 -12.43 24.54
C ALA A 278 10.57 -13.75 24.88
N TYR A 279 10.69 -14.77 24.03
CA TYR A 279 10.10 -16.09 24.30
C TYR A 279 10.79 -16.85 25.43
N ARG A 280 12.12 -16.73 25.58
CA ARG A 280 12.81 -17.26 26.78
C ARG A 280 12.30 -16.60 28.07
N GLY A 281 12.11 -15.27 28.03
CA GLY A 281 11.49 -14.54 29.13
C GLY A 281 10.08 -15.01 29.45
N HIS A 282 9.25 -15.22 28.42
CA HIS A 282 7.89 -15.75 28.57
C HIS A 282 7.87 -17.13 29.23
N LEU A 283 8.76 -18.04 28.82
CA LEU A 283 8.92 -19.35 29.45
C LEU A 283 9.27 -19.23 30.93
N ALA A 284 10.23 -18.36 31.27
CA ALA A 284 10.64 -18.15 32.65
C ALA A 284 9.49 -17.61 33.52
N GLU A 285 8.62 -16.74 32.99
CA GLU A 285 7.42 -16.25 33.68
C GLU A 285 6.40 -17.38 33.95
N ILE A 286 6.21 -18.29 33.00
CA ILE A 286 5.33 -19.46 33.16
C ILE A 286 5.89 -20.39 34.23
N GLN A 287 7.18 -20.72 34.16
CA GLN A 287 7.85 -21.62 35.11
C GLN A 287 7.86 -21.05 36.54
N ALA A 288 7.95 -19.72 36.67
CA ALA A 288 7.85 -19.03 37.95
C ALA A 288 6.41 -18.89 38.47
N GLY A 289 5.40 -19.40 37.75
CA GLY A 289 3.98 -19.27 38.12
C GLY A 289 3.44 -17.84 38.03
N LYS A 290 4.19 -16.90 37.44
CA LYS A 290 3.81 -15.49 37.31
C LYS A 290 2.75 -15.26 36.23
N LYS A 291 2.68 -16.16 35.25
CA LYS A 291 1.64 -16.20 34.22
C LYS A 291 1.12 -17.62 34.07
N SER A 292 -0.19 -17.76 33.98
CA SER A 292 -0.81 -19.00 33.52
C SER A 292 -0.50 -19.19 32.05
N ARG A 293 -0.42 -20.46 31.62
CA ARG A 293 -0.44 -20.77 30.20
C ARG A 293 -1.74 -20.19 29.60
N PRO A 294 -1.67 -19.50 28.44
CA PRO A 294 -2.85 -18.96 27.75
C PRO A 294 -3.85 -20.03 27.35
#